data_AF-M4RR70-F1
#
_entry.id   AF-M4RR70-F1
#
_cell.length_a   1.000
_cell.length_b   1.000
_cell.length_c   1.000
_cell.angle_alpha   90.00
_cell.angle_beta   90.00
_cell.angle_gamma   90.00
#
_symmetry.space_group_name_H-M   'P 1'
#
loop_
_entity.id
_entity.type
_entity.pdbx_description
1 polymer ?
#
loop_
_entity_poly.entity_id
_entity_poly.type
_entity_poly.pdbx_seq_one_letter_code
_entity_poly.pdbx_strand_id
1 'polypeptide(L)'
;MQLDNINGQPELIARAQAPVKADIEGMGIYNIDGEKFLVVSSQGNNRFAIYRIDANNELLGVFAIGANKALGIDAVSETDGIEVTSIPLGDAFPKGLLVVQDGRNVMPMAPQNFKLVSGEYLDDFITLKIRQLAQ
;
A
#
# COMPACT_ATOMS: atom_id res chain seq x y z
N MET A 1 24.57 -7.94 -11.58
CA MET A 1 23.39 -8.28 -10.77
C MET A 1 23.30 -9.79 -10.77
N GLN A 2 23.72 -10.45 -9.69
CA GLN A 2 23.53 -11.88 -9.52
C GLN A 2 22.31 -12.03 -8.64
N LEU A 3 21.28 -12.69 -9.15
CA LEU A 3 20.10 -13.02 -8.35
C LEU A 3 20.47 -14.27 -7.56
N ASP A 4 20.59 -14.13 -6.25
CA ASP A 4 20.86 -15.26 -5.37
C ASP A 4 19.56 -16.07 -5.14
N ASN A 5 19.70 -17.35 -4.80
CA ASN A 5 18.58 -18.25 -4.46
C ASN A 5 17.58 -18.55 -5.59
N ILE A 6 18.02 -18.59 -6.86
CA ILE A 6 17.18 -19.00 -8.01
C ILE A 6 16.62 -20.43 -7.92
N ASN A 7 17.20 -21.27 -7.05
CA ASN A 7 16.77 -22.65 -6.83
C ASN A 7 15.82 -22.79 -5.62
N GLY A 8 15.56 -21.70 -4.88
CA GLY A 8 14.59 -21.69 -3.81
C GLY A 8 13.20 -21.97 -4.36
N GLN A 9 12.44 -22.86 -3.71
CA GLN A 9 11.04 -23.05 -4.07
C GLN A 9 10.24 -21.84 -3.57
N PRO A 10 9.44 -21.19 -4.44
CA PRO A 10 8.58 -20.11 -4.00
C PRO A 10 7.52 -20.64 -3.03
N GLU A 11 7.29 -19.91 -1.95
CA GLU A 11 6.24 -20.21 -0.99
C GLU A 11 5.08 -19.24 -1.16
N LEU A 12 3.86 -19.76 -0.98
CA LEU A 12 2.66 -18.95 -1.00
C LEU A 12 2.57 -18.13 0.30
N ILE A 13 2.63 -16.81 0.19
CA ILE A 13 2.53 -15.91 1.35
C ILE A 13 1.08 -15.53 1.71
N ALA A 14 0.20 -15.39 0.71
CA ALA A 14 -1.21 -15.07 0.89
C ALA A 14 -2.02 -15.42 -0.37
N ARG A 15 -3.29 -15.79 -0.20
CA ARG A 15 -4.24 -15.92 -1.32
C ARG A 15 -5.09 -14.66 -1.45
N ALA A 16 -5.40 -14.27 -2.68
CA ALA A 16 -6.41 -13.24 -2.96
C ALA A 16 -7.80 -13.78 -2.58
N GLN A 17 -8.27 -13.38 -1.40
CA GLN A 17 -9.60 -13.71 -0.87
C GLN A 17 -10.07 -12.57 0.02
N ALA A 18 -11.39 -12.44 0.19
CA ALA A 18 -11.98 -11.36 0.97
C ALA A 18 -11.26 -11.21 2.33
N PRO A 19 -10.84 -9.99 2.71
CA PRO A 19 -11.20 -8.70 2.11
C PRO A 19 -10.35 -8.25 0.90
N VAL A 20 -9.34 -9.01 0.50
CA VAL A 20 -8.48 -8.73 -0.67
C VAL A 20 -9.09 -9.35 -1.92
N LYS A 21 -9.05 -8.63 -3.05
CA LYS A 21 -9.71 -9.07 -4.28
C LYS A 21 -8.77 -8.95 -5.47
N ALA A 22 -8.63 -10.04 -6.21
CA ALA A 22 -7.90 -10.06 -7.47
C ALA A 22 -8.48 -9.04 -8.47
N ASP A 23 -7.66 -8.38 -9.28
CA ASP A 23 -6.23 -8.68 -9.48
C ASP A 23 -5.31 -8.11 -8.38
N ILE A 24 -4.20 -8.82 -8.12
CA ILE A 24 -3.14 -8.41 -7.19
C ILE A 24 -2.05 -7.76 -8.02
N GLU A 25 -1.89 -6.44 -7.85
CA GLU A 25 -1.03 -5.64 -8.72
C GLU A 25 0.21 -5.15 -7.95
N GLY A 26 0.52 -3.87 -8.02
CA GLY A 26 1.71 -3.26 -7.44
C GLY A 26 1.89 -3.61 -5.96
N MET A 27 3.14 -3.83 -5.59
CA MET A 27 3.54 -4.14 -4.21
C MET A 27 4.80 -3.37 -3.82
N GLY A 28 4.90 -3.03 -2.54
CA GLY A 28 6.07 -2.35 -1.98
C GLY A 28 6.24 -2.68 -0.49
N ILE A 29 7.44 -2.45 0.06
CA ILE A 29 7.75 -2.74 1.47
C ILE A 29 7.92 -1.43 2.23
N TYR A 30 7.05 -1.21 3.21
CA TYR A 30 7.15 -0.13 4.18
C TYR A 30 7.79 -0.63 5.48
N ASN A 31 8.59 0.19 6.15
CA ASN A 31 9.27 -0.20 7.38
C ASN A 31 8.85 0.74 8.52
N ILE A 32 8.60 0.17 9.71
CA ILE A 32 8.40 0.92 10.96
C ILE A 32 9.27 0.26 12.01
N ASP A 33 10.23 0.99 12.58
CA ASP A 33 11.11 0.54 13.66
C ASP A 33 11.79 -0.83 13.40
N GLY A 34 12.12 -1.10 12.12
CA GLY A 34 12.78 -2.34 11.68
C GLY A 34 11.83 -3.47 11.29
N GLU A 35 10.53 -3.33 11.54
CA GLU A 35 9.50 -4.27 11.12
C GLU A 35 9.00 -3.96 9.70
N LYS A 36 8.82 -5.02 8.89
CA LYS A 36 8.45 -4.91 7.48
C LYS A 36 6.97 -5.17 7.22
N PHE A 37 6.37 -4.29 6.42
CA PHE A 37 4.99 -4.36 5.99
C PHE A 37 4.91 -4.37 4.48
N LEU A 38 4.27 -5.39 3.92
CA LEU A 38 3.97 -5.47 2.50
C LEU A 38 2.69 -4.67 2.23
N VAL A 39 2.82 -3.62 1.43
CA VAL A 39 1.71 -2.85 0.88
C VAL A 39 1.35 -3.44 -0.48
N VAL A 40 0.08 -3.74 -0.72
CA VAL A 40 -0.38 -4.42 -1.94
C VAL A 40 -1.58 -3.70 -2.54
N SER A 41 -1.55 -3.41 -3.84
CA SER A 41 -2.73 -3.00 -4.60
C SER A 41 -3.67 -4.20 -4.80
N SER A 42 -4.87 -4.09 -4.23
CA SER A 42 -6.00 -5.00 -4.42
C SER A 42 -6.93 -4.35 -5.44
N GLN A 43 -6.59 -4.48 -6.72
CA GLN A 43 -7.17 -3.71 -7.81
C GLN A 43 -8.67 -3.99 -7.95
N GLY A 44 -9.08 -5.26 -7.83
CA GLY A 44 -10.46 -5.68 -8.08
C GLY A 44 -11.52 -5.10 -7.14
N ASN A 45 -11.12 -4.42 -6.06
CA ASN A 45 -12.01 -3.68 -5.17
C ASN A 45 -11.54 -2.25 -4.83
N ASN A 46 -10.56 -1.69 -5.54
CA ASN A 46 -10.01 -0.35 -5.29
C ASN A 46 -9.56 -0.17 -3.83
N ARG A 47 -8.76 -1.12 -3.34
CA ARG A 47 -8.23 -1.11 -1.98
C ARG A 47 -6.73 -1.40 -1.98
N PHE A 48 -6.12 -1.11 -0.85
CA PHE A 48 -4.74 -1.44 -0.54
C PHE A 48 -4.72 -2.35 0.68
N ALA A 49 -4.02 -3.47 0.60
CA ALA A 49 -3.85 -4.41 1.70
C ALA A 49 -2.50 -4.22 2.37
N ILE A 50 -2.47 -4.41 3.69
CA ILE A 50 -1.23 -4.38 4.47
C ILE A 50 -1.03 -5.74 5.13
N TYR A 51 0.11 -6.37 4.83
CA TYR A 51 0.55 -7.60 5.47
C TYR A 51 1.80 -7.36 6.30
N ARG A 52 1.85 -7.95 7.49
CA ARG A 52 3.00 -7.90 8.40
C ARG A 52 3.92 -9.09 8.09
N ILE A 53 5.02 -8.82 7.38
CA ILE A 53 5.88 -9.87 6.80
C ILE A 53 6.51 -10.73 7.91
N ASP A 54 7.04 -10.07 8.94
CA ASP A 54 7.75 -10.72 10.04
C ASP A 54 6.81 -11.49 11.01
N ALA A 55 5.49 -11.39 10.81
CA ALA A 55 4.46 -12.08 11.59
C ALA A 55 3.66 -13.07 10.72
N ASN A 56 4.37 -13.97 10.02
CA ASN A 56 3.76 -15.00 9.16
C ASN A 56 2.81 -14.41 8.10
N ASN A 57 3.17 -13.25 7.53
CA ASN A 57 2.37 -12.53 6.54
C ASN A 57 0.93 -12.24 7.03
N GLU A 58 0.75 -11.90 8.30
CA GLU A 58 -0.56 -11.56 8.87
C GLU A 58 -1.18 -10.36 8.14
N LEU A 59 -2.41 -10.51 7.65
CA LEU A 59 -3.17 -9.40 7.07
C LEU A 59 -3.66 -8.47 8.19
N LEU A 60 -3.11 -7.25 8.26
CA LEU A 60 -3.56 -6.23 9.21
C LEU A 60 -4.89 -5.59 8.79
N GLY A 61 -5.15 -5.54 7.48
CA GLY A 61 -6.42 -5.08 6.93
C GLY A 61 -6.28 -4.46 5.56
N VAL A 62 -7.37 -3.84 5.11
CA VAL A 62 -7.44 -3.12 3.85
C VAL A 62 -7.95 -1.69 4.06
N PHE A 63 -7.47 -0.76 3.25
CA PHE A 63 -7.94 0.64 3.24
C PHE A 63 -8.18 1.15 1.81
N ALA A 64 -8.85 2.29 1.72
CA ALA A 64 -9.09 3.02 0.47
C ALA A 64 -8.47 4.41 0.56
N ILE A 65 -8.03 4.96 -0.57
CA ILE A 65 -7.61 6.36 -0.65
C ILE A 65 -8.80 7.18 -1.15
N GLY A 66 -9.39 7.97 -0.25
CA GLY A 66 -10.54 8.83 -0.55
C GLY A 66 -10.15 10.14 -1.21
N ALA A 67 -11.15 10.83 -1.77
CA ALA A 67 -10.95 12.13 -2.40
C ALA A 67 -10.62 13.23 -1.37
N ASN A 68 -9.70 14.12 -1.74
CA ASN A 68 -9.48 15.39 -1.05
C ASN A 68 -10.15 16.53 -1.84
N LYS A 69 -11.42 16.79 -1.52
CA LYS A 69 -12.23 17.81 -2.20
C LYS A 69 -11.68 19.23 -2.02
N ALA A 70 -11.04 19.52 -0.88
CA ALA A 70 -10.49 20.85 -0.61
C ALA A 70 -9.33 21.18 -1.55
N LEU A 71 -8.55 20.17 -1.95
CA LEU A 71 -7.45 20.31 -2.91
C LEU A 71 -7.86 19.94 -4.35
N GLY A 72 -9.13 19.57 -4.57
CA GLY A 72 -9.60 19.11 -5.88
C GLY A 72 -8.96 17.81 -6.35
N ILE A 73 -8.57 16.92 -5.43
CA ILE A 73 -7.98 15.60 -5.74
C ILE A 73 -9.05 14.53 -5.55
N ASP A 74 -9.23 13.66 -6.54
CA ASP A 74 -10.18 12.55 -6.51
C ASP A 74 -9.71 11.35 -5.68
N ALA A 75 -10.61 10.38 -5.52
CA ALA A 75 -10.29 9.10 -4.90
C ALA A 75 -9.52 8.22 -5.89
N VAL A 76 -8.77 7.26 -5.37
CA VAL A 76 -7.96 6.35 -6.19
C VAL A 76 -8.77 5.09 -6.55
N SER A 77 -8.66 4.66 -7.81
CA SER A 77 -9.28 3.43 -8.31
C SER A 77 -8.45 2.77 -9.42
N GLU A 78 -8.70 1.48 -9.64
CA GLU A 78 -8.05 0.66 -10.67
C GLU A 78 -6.51 0.73 -10.62
N THR A 79 -5.94 0.77 -9.40
CA THR A 79 -4.49 0.90 -9.21
C THR A 79 -3.74 -0.32 -9.73
N ASP A 80 -2.90 -0.11 -10.74
CA ASP A 80 -1.87 -1.06 -11.17
C ASP A 80 -0.64 -0.91 -10.26
N GLY A 81 0.26 0.02 -10.59
CA GLY A 81 1.55 0.19 -9.90
C GLY A 81 1.47 1.03 -8.62
N ILE A 82 2.30 0.66 -7.63
CA ILE A 82 2.61 1.46 -6.44
C ILE A 82 4.12 1.48 -6.20
N GLU A 83 4.60 2.49 -5.48
CA GLU A 83 5.92 2.52 -4.86
C GLU A 83 5.78 3.13 -3.47
N VAL A 84 6.57 2.64 -2.50
CA VAL A 84 6.49 3.12 -1.12
C VAL A 84 7.87 3.22 -0.49
N THR A 85 8.11 4.32 0.22
CA THR A 85 9.28 4.49 1.06
C THR A 85 8.89 4.95 2.46
N SER A 86 9.62 4.44 3.45
CA SER A 86 9.57 4.88 4.86
C SER A 86 10.68 5.89 5.19
N ILE A 87 11.54 6.19 4.22
CA ILE A 87 12.61 7.19 4.39
C ILE A 87 11.95 8.58 4.40
N PRO A 88 12.22 9.42 5.42
CA PRO A 88 11.71 10.79 5.45
C PRO A 88 12.11 11.59 4.20
N LEU A 89 11.15 12.26 3.57
CA LEU A 89 11.36 13.12 2.41
C LEU A 89 11.08 14.59 2.76
N GLY A 90 11.84 15.09 3.74
CA GLY A 90 11.69 16.43 4.29
C GLY A 90 10.40 16.63 5.11
N ASP A 91 10.12 17.88 5.47
CA ASP A 91 9.02 18.23 6.38
C ASP A 91 7.63 17.90 5.82
N ALA A 92 7.50 17.81 4.50
CA ALA A 92 6.23 17.48 3.84
C ALA A 92 5.86 15.99 3.99
N PHE A 93 6.86 15.12 4.17
CA PHE A 93 6.70 13.67 4.19
C PHE A 93 7.63 13.04 5.23
N PRO A 94 7.45 13.36 6.53
CA PRO A 94 8.38 12.98 7.59
C PRO A 94 8.41 11.45 7.83
N LYS A 95 7.38 10.73 7.37
CA LYS A 95 7.29 9.27 7.40
C LYS A 95 7.41 8.64 6.00
N GLY A 96 7.99 9.37 5.07
CA GLY A 96 8.09 8.94 3.68
C GLY A 96 6.76 9.05 2.93
N LEU A 97 6.61 8.26 1.88
CA LEU A 97 5.65 8.51 0.81
C LEU A 97 5.18 7.21 0.18
N LEU A 98 3.87 7.12 -0.02
CA LEU A 98 3.24 6.13 -0.88
C LEU A 98 2.81 6.83 -2.18
N VAL A 99 3.30 6.34 -3.31
CA VAL A 99 2.88 6.75 -4.64
C VAL A 99 2.02 5.65 -5.23
N VAL A 100 0.82 6.00 -5.67
CA VAL A 100 -0.12 5.05 -6.29
C VAL A 100 -0.57 5.57 -7.64
N GLN A 101 -0.65 4.70 -8.64
CA GLN A 101 -1.35 5.03 -9.87
C GLN A 101 -2.86 5.06 -9.62
N ASP A 102 -3.55 5.96 -10.33
CA ASP A 102 -5.01 5.97 -10.40
C ASP A 102 -5.45 5.85 -11.86
N GLY A 103 -6.16 4.76 -12.15
CA GLY A 103 -6.67 4.46 -13.47
C GLY A 103 -7.82 5.37 -13.89
N ARG A 104 -8.55 5.97 -12.94
CA ARG A 104 -9.70 6.85 -13.22
C ARG A 104 -9.59 8.21 -12.54
N ASN A 105 -8.79 9.08 -13.15
CA ASN A 105 -8.63 10.46 -12.73
C ASN A 105 -9.83 11.33 -13.17
N VAL A 106 -10.72 11.66 -12.24
CA VAL A 106 -12.04 12.26 -12.51
C VAL A 106 -12.25 13.66 -11.92
N MET A 107 -11.27 14.24 -11.23
CA MET A 107 -11.36 15.60 -10.66
C MET A 107 -10.14 16.46 -11.00
N PRO A 108 -10.15 17.19 -12.13
CA PRO A 108 -11.11 17.10 -13.23
C PRO A 108 -10.94 15.80 -14.03
N MET A 109 -11.89 15.50 -14.92
CA MET A 109 -11.72 14.40 -15.87
C MET A 109 -10.44 14.61 -16.70
N ALA A 110 -9.53 13.66 -16.59
CA ALA A 110 -8.22 13.70 -17.25
C ALA A 110 -7.69 12.27 -17.43
N PRO A 111 -6.59 12.08 -18.20
CA PRO A 111 -5.89 10.81 -18.23
C PRO A 111 -5.41 10.38 -16.84
N GLN A 112 -5.10 9.08 -16.71
CA GLN A 112 -4.50 8.50 -15.51
C GLN A 112 -3.28 9.29 -15.02
N ASN A 113 -3.08 9.31 -13.71
CA ASN A 113 -1.94 9.95 -13.06
C ASN A 113 -1.49 9.16 -11.82
N PHE A 114 -0.67 9.80 -10.98
CA PHE A 114 -0.24 9.27 -9.70
C PHE A 114 -0.70 10.17 -8.56
N LYS A 115 -1.10 9.56 -7.45
CA LYS A 115 -1.43 10.24 -6.19
C LYS A 115 -0.30 10.05 -5.20
N LEU A 116 0.00 11.13 -4.47
CA LEU A 116 0.99 11.17 -3.40
C LEU A 116 0.27 11.10 -2.06
N VAL A 117 0.55 10.06 -1.28
CA VAL A 117 -0.03 9.84 0.04
C VAL A 117 1.08 9.88 1.09
N SER A 118 0.94 10.75 2.09
CA SER A 118 1.90 10.81 3.20
C SER A 118 2.02 9.45 3.87
N GLY A 119 3.25 9.00 4.12
CA GLY A 119 3.54 7.78 4.88
C GLY A 119 2.99 7.81 6.30
N GLU A 120 2.65 8.98 6.84
CA GLU A 120 1.99 9.10 8.15
C GLU A 120 0.65 8.37 8.19
N TYR A 121 -0.13 8.40 7.10
CA TYR A 121 -1.39 7.66 7.04
C TYR A 121 -1.18 6.14 7.05
N LEU A 122 -0.08 5.65 6.47
CA LEU A 122 0.30 4.24 6.53
C LEU A 122 0.75 3.87 7.94
N ASP A 123 1.64 4.67 8.54
CA ASP A 123 2.14 4.49 9.89
C ASP A 123 0.98 4.44 10.90
N ASP A 124 0.05 5.40 10.84
CA ASP A 124 -1.13 5.45 11.68
C ASP A 124 -2.04 4.22 11.52
N PHE A 125 -2.30 3.80 10.26
CA PHE A 125 -3.11 2.61 9.99
C PHE A 125 -2.46 1.35 10.57
N ILE A 126 -1.17 1.14 10.31
CA ILE A 126 -0.41 -0.02 10.78
C ILE A 126 -0.37 -0.05 12.30
N THR A 127 0.05 1.06 12.92
CA THR A 127 0.17 1.19 14.37
C THR A 127 -1.18 0.97 15.06
N LEU A 128 -2.27 1.50 14.51
CA LEU A 128 -3.62 1.27 15.02
C LEU A 128 -4.02 -0.21 14.94
N LYS A 129 -3.74 -0.88 13.81
CA LYS A 129 -4.09 -2.30 13.62
C LYS A 129 -3.31 -3.21 14.55
N ILE A 130 -2.01 -2.98 14.71
CA ILE A 130 -1.18 -3.74 15.65
C ILE A 130 -1.72 -3.60 17.09
N ARG A 131 -2.06 -2.38 17.51
CA ARG A 131 -2.64 -2.14 18.85
C ARG A 131 -3.99 -2.86 19.05
N GLN A 132 -4.80 -2.98 18.00
CA GLN A 132 -6.09 -3.68 18.04
C GLN A 132 -5.92 -5.20 18.15
N LEU A 133 -4.86 -5.77 17.56
CA LEU A 133 -4.57 -7.21 17.63
C LEU A 133 -3.92 -7.64 18.96
N ALA A 134 -3.31 -6.70 19.68
CA ALA A 134 -2.68 -6.94 20.97
C ALA A 134 -3.66 -6.93 22.16
N GLN A 135 -4.95 -6.67 21.92
CA GLN A 135 -6.04 -6.67 22.91
C GLN A 135 -6.90 -7.91 22.76
#